data_AF-A0AAN7VRP3-F1
#
_entry.id   AF-A0AAN7VRP3-F1
#
_cell.length_a   1.000
_cell.length_b   1.000
_cell.length_c   1.000
_cell.angle_alpha   90.00
_cell.angle_beta   90.00
_cell.angle_gamma   90.00
#
_symmetry.space_group_name_H-M   'P 1'
#
loop_
_entity.id
_entity.type
_entity.pdbx_description
1 polymer ?
#
loop_
_entity_poly.entity_id
_entity_poly.type
_entity_poly.pdbx_seq_one_letter_code
_entity_poly.pdbx_strand_id
1 'polypeptide(L)'
;MTTYKDKLNDTFNQFSSIMEENTRGVKIGCYSIALIGFAVAVRGVRPFSRFKKPSDIPSHFIKEGRELTGTVQGIDPTKGLLLINHKPLLPLPFTSTGMLPVKLSGINVTRHGISWLQAIVVGSQVKFIPVAKEKNWLQSEVSFDQIAYNVSAILKILVCLQPLCFRKSYERLI
;
A
#
# COMPACT_ATOMS: atom_id res chain seq x y z
N MET A 1 -41.97 -29.98 -47.62
CA MET A 1 -40.98 -28.89 -47.66
C MET A 1 -41.33 -27.95 -46.52
N THR A 2 -40.72 -28.13 -45.35
CA THR A 2 -41.04 -27.34 -44.14
C THR A 2 -40.57 -25.91 -44.35
N THR A 3 -41.46 -24.94 -44.15
CA THR A 3 -41.18 -23.53 -44.39
C THR A 3 -40.14 -23.07 -43.38
N TYR A 4 -39.17 -22.25 -43.80
CA TYR A 4 -38.13 -21.71 -42.91
C TYR A 4 -38.70 -21.05 -41.65
N LYS A 5 -39.89 -20.44 -41.80
CA LYS A 5 -40.66 -19.80 -40.73
C LYS A 5 -41.09 -20.78 -39.63
N ASP A 6 -41.44 -22.02 -40.00
CA ASP A 6 -41.88 -23.05 -39.07
C ASP A 6 -40.71 -23.51 -38.20
N LYS A 7 -39.53 -23.68 -38.82
CA LYS A 7 -38.30 -24.05 -38.12
C LYS A 7 -37.83 -22.96 -37.14
N LEU A 8 -37.99 -21.68 -37.51
CA LEU A 8 -37.67 -20.56 -36.62
C LEU A 8 -38.62 -20.49 -35.42
N ASN A 9 -39.93 -20.63 -35.64
CA ASN A 9 -40.90 -20.63 -34.56
C ASN A 9 -40.68 -21.78 -33.58
N ASP A 10 -40.35 -22.96 -34.09
CA ASP A 10 -40.11 -24.14 -33.24
C ASP A 10 -38.86 -23.96 -32.37
N THR A 11 -37.78 -23.42 -32.97
CA THR A 11 -36.55 -23.08 -32.24
C THR A 11 -36.83 -22.00 -31.17
N PHE A 12 -37.62 -20.98 -31.51
CA PHE A 12 -37.95 -19.89 -30.61
C PHE A 12 -38.84 -20.34 -29.43
N ASN A 13 -39.81 -21.20 -29.70
CA ASN A 13 -40.68 -21.78 -28.67
C ASN A 13 -39.87 -22.68 -27.72
N GLN A 14 -38.93 -23.45 -28.25
CA GLN A 14 -38.04 -24.28 -27.45
C GLN A 14 -37.10 -23.44 -26.57
N PHE A 15 -36.61 -22.31 -27.07
CA PHE A 15 -35.84 -21.36 -26.24
C PHE A 15 -36.71 -20.71 -25.16
N SER A 16 -37.93 -20.31 -25.48
CA SER A 16 -38.85 -19.69 -24.52
C SER A 16 -39.24 -20.68 -23.42
N SER A 17 -39.52 -21.95 -23.76
CA SER A 17 -39.83 -22.98 -22.77
C SER A 17 -38.66 -23.26 -21.82
N ILE A 18 -37.43 -23.30 -22.34
CA ILE A 18 -36.22 -23.44 -21.51
C ILE A 18 -36.04 -22.24 -20.57
N MET A 19 -36.38 -21.04 -21.03
CA MET A 19 -36.25 -19.81 -20.24
C MET A 19 -37.31 -19.71 -19.13
N GLU A 20 -38.51 -20.26 -19.38
CA GLU A 20 -39.65 -20.22 -18.46
C GLU A 20 -39.61 -21.37 -17.42
N GLU A 21 -39.09 -22.55 -17.77
CA GLU A 21 -39.02 -23.71 -16.86
C GLU A 21 -37.99 -23.57 -15.73
N ASN A 22 -36.94 -22.75 -15.88
CA ASN A 22 -35.82 -22.72 -14.93
C ASN A 22 -35.42 -21.31 -14.50
N THR A 23 -36.27 -20.67 -13.68
CA THR A 23 -35.90 -19.46 -12.93
C THR A 23 -34.63 -19.64 -12.08
N ARG A 24 -34.27 -20.87 -11.71
CA ARG A 24 -33.00 -21.18 -11.03
C ARG A 24 -31.79 -21.16 -11.98
N GLY A 25 -31.93 -21.67 -13.21
CA GLY A 25 -30.86 -21.70 -14.21
C GLY A 25 -30.46 -20.31 -14.66
N VAL A 26 -31.44 -19.45 -14.95
CA VAL A 26 -31.21 -18.04 -15.33
C VAL A 26 -30.50 -17.27 -14.20
N LYS A 27 -30.88 -17.53 -12.93
CA LYS A 27 -30.22 -16.92 -11.76
C LYS A 27 -28.75 -17.33 -11.65
N ILE A 28 -28.45 -18.62 -11.80
CA ILE A 28 -27.06 -19.12 -11.76
C ILE A 28 -26.23 -18.52 -12.89
N GLY A 29 -26.80 -18.41 -14.09
CA GLY A 29 -26.15 -17.74 -15.22
C GLY A 29 -25.88 -16.25 -14.96
N CYS A 30 -26.84 -15.53 -14.40
CA CYS A 30 -26.66 -14.13 -14.04
C CYS A 30 -25.58 -13.96 -12.95
N TYR A 31 -25.60 -14.79 -11.91
CA TYR A 31 -24.58 -14.75 -10.85
C TYR A 31 -23.19 -15.11 -11.34
N SER A 32 -23.06 -16.06 -12.28
CA SER A 32 -21.75 -16.44 -12.82
C SER A 32 -21.15 -15.29 -13.64
N ILE A 33 -21.94 -14.66 -14.50
CA ILE A 33 -21.51 -13.50 -15.29
C ILE A 33 -21.13 -12.34 -14.36
N ALA A 34 -21.94 -12.07 -13.34
CA ALA A 34 -21.64 -11.04 -12.34
C ALA A 34 -20.34 -11.32 -11.57
N LEU A 35 -20.11 -12.57 -11.14
CA LEU A 35 -18.89 -12.97 -10.44
C LEU A 35 -17.65 -12.84 -11.32
N ILE A 36 -17.74 -13.24 -12.60
CA ILE A 36 -16.64 -13.12 -13.55
C ILE A 36 -16.29 -11.64 -13.75
N GLY A 37 -17.29 -10.78 -14.00
CA GLY A 37 -17.09 -9.34 -14.12
C GLY A 37 -16.47 -8.72 -12.88
N PHE A 38 -16.98 -9.08 -11.70
CA PHE A 38 -16.44 -8.62 -10.42
C PHE A 38 -14.99 -9.08 -10.21
N ALA A 39 -14.66 -10.33 -10.51
CA ALA A 39 -13.32 -10.86 -10.36
C ALA A 39 -12.29 -10.16 -11.28
N VAL A 40 -12.68 -9.84 -12.52
CA VAL A 40 -11.83 -9.09 -13.45
C VAL A 40 -11.61 -7.67 -12.95
N ALA A 41 -12.67 -6.98 -12.50
CA ALA A 41 -12.56 -5.63 -11.94
C ALA A 41 -11.65 -5.59 -10.71
N VAL A 42 -11.82 -6.53 -9.76
CA VAL A 42 -11.00 -6.63 -8.55
C VAL A 42 -9.52 -6.89 -8.89
N ARG A 43 -9.23 -7.70 -9.92
CA ARG A 43 -7.84 -7.91 -10.36
C ARG A 43 -7.20 -6.65 -10.96
N GLY A 44 -7.96 -5.82 -11.65
CA GLY A 44 -7.46 -4.58 -12.25
C GLY A 44 -7.02 -3.52 -11.23
N VAL A 45 -7.82 -3.33 -10.17
CA VAL A 45 -7.56 -2.30 -9.15
C VAL A 45 -6.54 -2.71 -8.07
N ARG A 46 -6.11 -3.99 -8.05
CA ARG A 46 -5.16 -4.56 -7.08
C ARG A 46 -5.35 -4.06 -5.63
N PRO A 47 -6.57 -4.14 -5.07
CA PRO A 47 -6.89 -3.47 -3.80
C PRO A 47 -6.16 -4.06 -2.59
N PHE A 48 -5.58 -5.25 -2.78
CA PHE A 48 -4.87 -6.02 -1.76
C PHE A 48 -3.34 -6.08 -1.98
N SER A 49 -2.81 -5.44 -3.03
CA SER A 49 -1.39 -5.57 -3.38
C SER A 49 -0.54 -4.70 -2.46
N ARG A 50 0.27 -5.33 -1.59
CA ARG A 50 1.29 -4.63 -0.82
C ARG A 50 2.51 -4.35 -1.70
N PHE A 51 2.99 -3.11 -1.69
CA PHE A 51 4.23 -2.73 -2.39
C PHE A 51 5.43 -3.18 -1.55
N LYS A 52 6.18 -4.18 -2.05
CA LYS A 52 7.41 -4.66 -1.41
C LYS A 52 8.65 -4.02 -2.03
N LYS A 53 8.58 -3.74 -3.33
CA LYS A 53 9.65 -3.11 -4.09
C LYS A 53 9.18 -1.81 -4.72
N PRO A 54 10.09 -0.85 -4.97
CA PRO A 54 9.77 0.33 -5.77
C PRO A 54 9.25 -0.04 -7.17
N SER A 55 9.69 -1.19 -7.71
CA SER A 55 9.21 -1.76 -8.98
C SER A 55 7.72 -2.03 -9.03
N ASP A 56 7.12 -2.37 -7.88
CA ASP A 56 5.74 -2.85 -7.80
C ASP A 56 4.73 -1.68 -7.87
N ILE A 57 5.21 -0.46 -7.65
CA ILE A 57 4.40 0.76 -7.69
C ILE A 57 4.12 1.12 -9.16
N PRO A 58 2.83 1.17 -9.56
CA PRO A 58 2.44 1.57 -10.90
C PRO A 58 2.81 3.03 -11.19
N SER A 59 3.14 3.33 -12.45
CA SER A 59 3.52 4.69 -12.86
C SER A 59 2.39 5.71 -12.74
N HIS A 60 1.11 5.28 -12.81
CA HIS A 60 -0.02 6.19 -12.62
C HIS A 60 -0.10 6.75 -11.20
N PHE A 61 0.34 6.01 -10.17
CA PHE A 61 0.40 6.52 -8.79
C PHE A 61 1.37 7.69 -8.64
N ILE A 62 2.48 7.64 -9.37
CA ILE A 62 3.50 8.69 -9.38
C ILE A 62 2.99 9.91 -10.15
N LYS A 63 2.36 9.68 -11.30
CA LYS A 63 1.80 10.76 -12.13
C LYS A 63 0.64 11.50 -11.45
N GLU A 64 -0.22 10.77 -10.74
CA GLU A 64 -1.38 11.32 -10.03
C GLU A 64 -1.04 11.81 -8.61
N GLY A 65 0.17 11.54 -8.10
CA GLY A 65 0.56 11.91 -6.74
C GLY A 65 -0.32 11.26 -5.66
N ARG A 66 -0.68 9.98 -5.84
CA ARG A 66 -1.61 9.29 -4.92
C ARG A 66 -0.96 9.05 -3.56
N GLU A 67 -1.64 9.45 -2.50
CA GLU A 67 -1.22 9.20 -1.13
C GLU A 67 -1.23 7.71 -0.80
N LEU A 68 -0.10 7.21 -0.31
CA LEU A 68 0.06 5.85 0.19
C LEU A 68 0.21 5.89 1.71
N THR A 69 -0.47 4.99 2.41
CA THR A 69 -0.35 4.89 3.89
C THR A 69 0.54 3.71 4.27
N GLY A 70 1.31 3.84 5.34
CA GLY A 70 2.11 2.75 5.89
C GLY A 70 2.57 3.00 7.32
N THR A 71 3.25 2.03 7.90
CA THR A 71 3.88 2.15 9.23
C THR A 71 5.38 2.04 9.07
N VAL A 72 6.14 2.94 9.68
CA VAL A 72 7.61 2.88 9.60
C VAL A 72 8.12 1.87 10.60
N GLN A 73 8.85 0.85 10.11
CA GLN A 73 9.46 -0.17 10.97
C GLN A 73 10.88 0.20 11.38
N GLY A 74 11.60 0.98 10.57
CA GLY A 74 12.99 1.30 10.82
C GLY A 74 13.59 2.23 9.78
N ILE A 75 14.86 2.54 9.96
CA ILE A 75 15.65 3.37 9.04
C ILE A 75 16.95 2.63 8.76
N ASP A 76 17.37 2.59 7.50
CA ASP A 76 18.68 2.06 7.10
C ASP A 76 19.78 3.07 7.48
N PRO A 77 20.71 2.72 8.39
CA PRO A 77 21.74 3.62 8.89
C PRO A 77 22.80 4.00 7.85
N THR A 78 22.93 3.21 6.78
CA THR A 78 23.98 3.43 5.75
C THR A 78 23.53 4.44 4.70
N LYS A 79 22.26 4.37 4.32
CA LYS A 79 21.70 5.12 3.18
C LYS A 79 20.63 6.14 3.58
N GLY A 80 20.21 6.17 4.84
CA GLY A 80 19.14 7.04 5.33
C GLY A 80 17.77 6.72 4.70
N LEU A 81 17.52 5.46 4.38
CA LEU A 81 16.27 5.00 3.76
C LEU A 81 15.26 4.63 4.85
N LEU A 82 14.04 5.16 4.77
CA LEU A 82 12.94 4.78 5.64
C LEU A 82 12.37 3.44 5.17
N LEU A 83 12.28 2.48 6.07
CA LEU A 83 11.69 1.17 5.82
C LEU A 83 10.22 1.22 6.22
N ILE A 84 9.36 1.41 5.23
CA ILE A 84 7.92 1.59 5.43
C ILE A 84 7.20 0.29 5.08
N ASN A 85 6.44 -0.25 6.04
CA ASN A 85 5.48 -1.32 5.77
C ASN A 85 4.19 -0.71 5.23
N HIS A 86 3.98 -0.82 3.92
CA HIS A 86 2.81 -0.27 3.25
C HIS A 86 1.53 -1.01 3.66
N LYS A 87 0.50 -0.25 4.07
CA LYS A 87 -0.82 -0.78 4.40
C LYS A 87 -1.72 -0.69 3.15
N PRO A 88 -2.15 -1.83 2.59
CA PRO A 88 -3.06 -1.83 1.45
C PRO A 88 -4.45 -1.33 1.90
N LEU A 89 -5.27 -0.89 0.94
CA LEU A 89 -6.65 -0.45 1.17
C LEU A 89 -7.47 -1.51 1.91
N LEU A 90 -7.25 -2.78 1.57
CA LEU A 90 -7.87 -3.91 2.23
C LEU A 90 -6.78 -4.87 2.77
N PRO A 91 -6.67 -5.06 4.08
CA PRO A 91 -5.67 -5.97 4.67
C PRO A 91 -6.09 -7.43 4.48
N LEU A 92 -5.28 -8.23 3.79
CA LEU A 92 -5.43 -9.69 3.76
C LEU A 92 -4.66 -10.35 4.92
N PRO A 93 -5.27 -11.27 5.70
CA PRO A 93 -4.66 -11.86 6.89
C PRO A 93 -3.42 -12.73 6.60
N PHE A 94 -3.32 -13.36 5.43
CA PHE A 94 -2.26 -14.34 5.10
C PHE A 94 -1.11 -13.78 4.26
N THR A 95 -0.99 -12.45 4.14
CA THR A 95 0.04 -11.84 3.27
C THR A 95 1.30 -11.50 4.04
N SER A 96 2.46 -11.88 3.48
CA SER A 96 3.76 -11.63 4.11
C SER A 96 4.02 -10.14 4.31
N THR A 97 4.70 -9.80 5.41
CA THR A 97 5.21 -8.45 5.67
C THR A 97 6.25 -8.09 4.61
N GLY A 98 6.18 -6.87 4.09
CA GLY A 98 7.14 -6.34 3.12
C GLY A 98 7.56 -4.95 3.55
N MET A 99 8.85 -4.65 3.44
CA MET A 99 9.40 -3.34 3.75
C MET A 99 9.74 -2.63 2.45
N LEU A 100 9.12 -1.48 2.23
CA LEU A 100 9.41 -0.61 1.10
C LEU A 100 10.48 0.41 1.51
N PRO A 101 11.66 0.42 0.85
CA PRO A 101 12.69 1.41 1.10
C PRO A 101 12.32 2.75 0.44
N VAL A 102 12.17 3.77 1.27
CA VAL A 102 11.70 5.10 0.89
C VAL A 102 12.75 6.15 1.25
N LYS A 103 13.13 6.98 0.29
CA LYS A 103 14.03 8.11 0.46
C LYS A 103 13.22 9.40 0.52
N LEU A 104 13.53 10.25 1.50
CA LEU A 104 12.93 11.59 1.57
C LEU A 104 13.37 12.43 0.37
N SER A 105 12.40 13.01 -0.34
CA SER A 105 12.69 13.90 -1.46
C SER A 105 13.35 15.19 -0.96
N GLY A 106 14.40 15.66 -1.65
CA GLY A 106 15.05 16.94 -1.38
C GLY A 106 15.85 17.07 -0.08
N ILE A 107 15.90 16.03 0.76
CA ILE A 107 16.57 16.08 2.07
C ILE A 107 17.76 15.10 2.11
N ASN A 108 18.93 15.62 2.45
CA ASN A 108 20.11 14.81 2.75
C ASN A 108 20.22 14.63 4.27
N VAL A 109 19.85 13.46 4.78
CA VAL A 109 19.86 13.17 6.22
C VAL A 109 21.28 12.83 6.66
N THR A 110 21.87 13.68 7.50
CA THR A 110 23.18 13.41 8.14
C THR A 110 23.04 12.28 9.17
N ARG A 111 24.13 11.58 9.53
CA ARG A 111 24.13 10.48 10.53
C ARG A 111 23.42 10.83 11.85
N HIS A 112 23.61 12.05 12.37
CA HIS A 112 22.92 12.50 13.58
C HIS A 112 21.40 12.66 13.35
N GLY A 113 21.01 13.15 12.18
CA GLY A 113 19.61 13.27 11.76
C GLY A 113 18.93 11.92 11.61
N ILE A 114 19.65 10.86 11.23
CA ILE A 114 19.11 9.49 11.19
C ILE A 114 18.67 9.05 12.58
N SER A 115 19.47 9.32 13.62
CA SER A 115 19.15 8.93 15.00
C SER A 115 17.92 9.67 15.53
N TRP A 116 17.83 10.98 15.26
CA TRP A 116 16.66 11.79 15.59
C TRP A 116 15.40 11.29 14.85
N LEU A 117 15.52 11.03 13.56
CA LEU A 117 14.41 10.54 12.74
C LEU A 117 13.95 9.16 13.21
N GLN A 118 14.88 8.28 13.58
CA GLN A 118 14.58 6.95 14.11
C GLN A 118 13.78 7.03 15.42
N ALA A 119 14.10 7.97 16.31
CA ALA A 119 13.40 8.13 17.58
C ALA A 119 11.93 8.56 17.40
N ILE A 120 11.65 9.37 16.38
CA ILE A 120 10.33 9.98 16.15
C ILE A 120 9.45 9.13 15.25
N VAL A 121 10.05 8.56 14.20
CA VAL A 121 9.30 7.98 13.09
C VAL A 121 9.02 6.49 13.29
N VAL A 122 9.87 5.77 14.02
CA VAL A 122 9.71 4.32 14.20
C VAL A 122 8.44 3.99 14.99
N GLY A 123 7.59 3.16 14.39
CA GLY A 123 6.31 2.74 14.95
C GLY A 123 5.13 3.64 14.60
N SER A 124 5.39 4.79 13.96
CA SER A 124 4.34 5.75 13.59
C SER A 124 3.70 5.40 12.25
N GLN A 125 2.40 5.69 12.11
CA GLN A 125 1.71 5.66 10.82
C GLN A 125 2.05 6.91 10.02
N VAL A 126 2.37 6.73 8.74
CA VAL A 126 2.82 7.78 7.83
C VAL A 126 2.04 7.72 6.53
N LYS A 127 1.74 8.89 5.98
CA LYS A 127 1.25 9.05 4.62
C LYS A 127 2.41 9.52 3.76
N PHE A 128 2.62 8.91 2.61
CA PHE A 128 3.71 9.29 1.71
C PHE A 128 3.22 9.37 0.27
N ILE A 129 3.70 10.38 -0.45
CA ILE A 129 3.36 10.64 -1.85
C ILE A 129 4.60 10.33 -2.70
N PRO A 130 4.53 9.34 -3.61
CA PRO A 130 5.66 8.97 -4.44
C PRO A 130 5.94 10.05 -5.50
N VAL A 131 7.16 10.57 -5.53
CA VAL A 131 7.59 11.60 -6.49
C VAL A 131 8.36 10.99 -7.65
N ALA A 132 9.30 10.09 -7.37
CA ALA A 132 10.11 9.43 -8.37
C ALA A 132 10.49 8.01 -7.95
N LYS A 133 10.66 7.13 -8.93
CA LYS A 133 10.97 5.72 -8.74
C LYS A 133 12.38 5.42 -9.24
N GLU A 134 13.26 5.01 -8.33
CA GLU A 134 14.53 4.38 -8.66
C GLU A 134 14.43 2.85 -8.58
N LYS A 135 15.47 2.16 -9.08
CA LYS A 135 15.55 0.68 -9.02
C LYS A 135 15.58 0.14 -7.58
N ASN A 136 16.19 0.87 -6.64
CA ASN A 136 16.48 0.40 -5.29
C ASN A 136 15.71 1.13 -4.18
N TRP A 137 15.22 2.35 -4.43
CA TRP A 137 14.45 3.14 -3.46
C TRP A 137 13.37 3.95 -4.18
N LEU A 138 12.37 4.36 -3.42
CA LEU A 138 11.33 5.28 -3.88
C LEU A 138 11.63 6.67 -3.30
N GLN A 139 11.68 7.72 -4.12
CA GLN A 139 11.68 9.08 -3.62
C GLN A 139 10.24 9.48 -3.31
N SER A 140 9.98 9.90 -2.07
CA SER A 140 8.65 10.35 -1.68
C SER A 140 8.71 11.54 -0.75
N GLU A 141 7.64 12.32 -0.79
CA GLU A 141 7.29 13.25 0.27
C GLU A 141 6.56 12.48 1.39
N VAL A 142 6.92 12.72 2.64
CA VAL A 142 6.36 11.99 3.80
C VAL A 142 5.67 12.98 4.72
N SER A 143 4.37 12.77 4.90
CA SER A 143 3.53 13.49 5.84
C SER A 143 3.27 12.63 7.07
N PHE A 144 3.54 13.22 8.24
CA PHE A 144 3.30 12.61 9.54
C PHE A 144 2.03 13.19 10.12
N ASP A 145 1.12 12.33 10.57
CA ASP A 145 -0.01 12.78 11.35
C ASP A 145 0.47 13.04 12.79
N GLN A 146 0.75 14.31 13.11
CA GLN A 146 1.37 14.72 14.37
C GLN A 146 0.45 14.50 15.60
N ILE A 147 -0.80 14.09 15.41
CA ILE A 147 -1.79 13.95 16.50
C ILE A 147 -1.41 12.82 17.50
N ALA A 148 -0.48 11.94 17.15
CA ALA A 148 0.02 10.87 18.01
C ALA A 148 1.35 11.22 18.72
N TYR A 149 1.48 12.40 19.33
CA TYR A 149 2.51 12.61 20.36
C TYR A 149 2.19 11.76 21.58
N ASN A 150 2.52 10.48 21.50
CA ASN A 150 2.49 9.58 22.64
C ASN A 150 3.64 9.99 23.57
N VAL A 151 3.39 10.09 24.87
CA VAL A 151 4.38 10.49 25.91
C VAL A 151 5.69 9.69 25.78
N SER A 152 5.62 8.47 25.22
CA SER A 152 6.80 7.64 24.90
C SER A 152 7.77 8.24 23.88
N ALA A 153 7.32 9.03 22.90
CA ALA A 153 8.19 9.66 21.90
C ALA A 153 9.01 10.80 22.53
N ILE A 154 8.38 11.61 23.39
CA ILE A 154 9.04 12.66 24.16
C ILE A 154 10.05 12.04 25.14
N LEU A 155 9.67 10.96 25.83
CA LEU A 155 10.57 10.22 26.73
C LEU A 155 11.77 9.60 25.98
N LYS A 156 11.56 9.05 24.78
CA LYS A 156 12.63 8.51 23.93
C LYS A 156 13.61 9.60 23.47
N ILE A 157 13.12 10.77 23.07
CA ILE A 157 13.97 11.90 22.71
C ILE A 157 14.79 12.37 23.91
N LEU A 158 14.18 12.44 25.11
CA LEU A 158 14.86 12.80 26.36
C LEU A 158 15.99 11.80 26.69
N VAL A 159 15.71 10.50 26.56
CA VAL A 159 16.70 9.42 26.76
C VAL A 159 17.82 9.46 25.71
N CYS A 160 17.53 9.79 24.46
CA CYS A 160 18.55 9.97 23.41
C CYS A 160 19.40 11.25 23.57
N LEU A 161 18.90 12.27 24.29
CA LEU A 161 19.65 13.50 24.60
C LEU A 161 20.57 13.35 25.82
N GLN A 162 20.32 12.39 26.72
CA GLN A 162 21.17 12.14 27.89
C GLN A 162 22.63 11.77 27.60
N PRO A 163 22.98 10.92 26.59
CA PRO A 163 24.39 10.59 26.34
C PRO A 163 25.20 11.70 25.65
N LEU A 164 24.55 12.71 25.06
CA LEU A 164 25.24 13.84 24.41
C LEU A 164 25.71 14.91 25.39
N CYS A 165 25.08 15.03 26.57
CA CYS A 165 25.51 15.97 27.60
C CYS A 165 26.63 15.39 28.48
N PHE A 166 26.63 14.08 28.75
CA PHE A 166 27.61 13.47 29.65
C PHE A 166 29.02 13.34 29.04
N ARG A 167 29.14 13.24 27.71
CA ARG A 167 30.46 13.05 27.06
C ARG A 167 31.29 14.33 26.98
N LYS A 168 30.68 15.52 27.05
CA LYS A 168 31.43 16.79 26.98
C LYS A 168 32.02 17.24 28.32
N SER A 169 31.71 16.54 29.41
CA SER A 169 32.23 16.86 30.75
C SER A 169 33.51 16.10 31.11
N TYR A 170 33.88 15.04 30.39
CA TYR A 170 35.07 14.22 30.72
C TYR A 170 36.34 14.65 29.96
N GLU A 171 36.24 15.25 28.77
CA GLU A 171 37.40 15.78 28.03
C GLU A 171 37.89 17.16 28.50
N ARG A 172 37.34 17.70 29.59
CA ARG A 172 37.81 18.95 30.21
C ARG A 172 38.47 18.73 31.58
N LEU A 173 38.71 17.48 31.95
CA LEU A 173 39.31 17.06 33.23
C LEU A 173 40.54 16.14 33.03
N ILE A 174 41.10 16.08 31.82
CA ILE A 174 42.41 15.48 31.53
C ILE A 174 43.26 16.55 30.86
#